data_AF-A0AAN8T2C8-F1
#
_entry.id   AF-A0AAN8T2C8-F1
#
_cell.length_a   1.000
_cell.length_b   1.000
_cell.length_c   1.000
_cell.angle_alpha   90.00
_cell.angle_beta   90.00
_cell.angle_gamma   90.00
#
_symmetry.space_group_name_H-M   'P 1'
#
loop_
_entity.id
_entity.type
_entity.pdbx_description
1 polymer ?
#
loop_
_entity_poly.entity_id
_entity_poly.type
_entity_poly.pdbx_seq_one_letter_code
_entity_poly.pdbx_strand_id
1 'polypeptide(L)' 'MDDDGVHVDSILVETTKKINFEEVMLPPITRKQPGKPPSNNRKKGFNEGKYNRSKVTCSKCGTSWHNKRTCPKFAYQN' A
#
# COMPACT_ATOMS: atom_id res chain seq x y z
N MET A 1 -45.57 -20.62 -46.51
CA MET A 1 -45.83 -20.20 -45.12
C MET A 1 -44.52 -20.47 -44.47
N ASP A 2 -43.61 -19.52 -44.56
CA ASP A 2 -42.23 -19.70 -44.11
C ASP A 2 -41.89 -18.40 -43.40
N ASP A 3 -42.18 -18.46 -42.11
CA ASP A 3 -41.86 -17.51 -41.07
C ASP A 3 -40.47 -17.88 -40.57
N ASP A 4 -39.49 -16.99 -40.72
CA ASP A 4 -38.26 -17.03 -39.92
C ASP A 4 -37.68 -15.61 -39.88
N GLY A 5 -38.05 -14.90 -38.80
CA GLY A 5 -37.66 -13.54 -38.55
C GLY A 5 -36.31 -13.36 -37.85
N VAL A 6 -36.04 -12.08 -37.59
CA VAL A 6 -35.00 -11.45 -36.75
C VAL A 6 -33.64 -11.24 -37.42
N HIS A 7 -33.51 -10.08 -38.09
CA HIS A 7 -32.22 -9.40 -38.24
C HIS A 7 -32.04 -8.46 -37.05
N VAL A 8 -31.08 -8.80 -36.18
CA VAL A 8 -30.81 -8.08 -34.93
C VAL A 8 -30.15 -6.72 -35.18
N ASP A 9 -30.81 -5.70 -34.65
CA ASP A 9 -30.33 -4.44 -34.06
C ASP A 9 -29.40 -3.51 -34.87
N SER A 10 -30.05 -2.61 -35.61
CA SER A 10 -29.52 -1.28 -35.95
C SER A 10 -29.35 -0.41 -34.70
N ILE A 11 -28.20 -0.48 -34.03
CA ILE A 11 -27.75 0.61 -33.14
C ILE A 11 -26.26 0.89 -33.37
N LEU A 12 -25.97 1.56 -34.49
CA LEU A 12 -24.79 2.41 -34.59
C LEU A 12 -25.30 3.86 -34.63
N VAL A 13 -25.43 4.50 -33.46
CA VAL A 13 -25.43 5.96 -33.39
C VAL A 13 -24.53 6.39 -32.25
N GLU A 14 -23.35 6.82 -32.66
CA GLU A 14 -22.36 7.58 -31.91
C GLU A 14 -23.03 8.71 -31.12
N THR A 15 -22.89 8.73 -29.80
CA THR A 15 -23.07 9.99 -29.04
C THR A 15 -22.16 10.03 -27.81
N THR A 16 -21.04 10.74 -28.02
CA THR A 16 -20.38 11.65 -27.08
C THR A 16 -20.18 11.20 -25.63
N LYS A 17 -18.94 10.76 -25.40
CA LYS A 17 -18.14 10.94 -24.17
C LYS A 17 -18.63 12.11 -23.31
N LYS A 18 -19.20 11.78 -22.14
CA LYS A 18 -19.08 12.59 -20.93
C LYS A 18 -18.38 11.74 -19.87
N ILE A 19 -17.09 11.50 -20.10
CA ILE A 19 -16.18 11.04 -19.06
C ILE A 19 -15.91 12.26 -18.18
N ASN A 20 -16.44 12.21 -16.96
CA ASN A 20 -16.30 13.23 -15.93
C ASN A 20 -14.81 13.41 -15.59
N PHE A 21 -14.28 14.63 -15.72
CA PHE A 21 -12.85 14.96 -15.57
C PHE A 21 -12.42 15.16 -14.10
N GLU A 22 -13.17 14.62 -13.15
CA GLU A 22 -12.75 14.54 -11.74
C GLU A 22 -12.33 13.10 -11.37
N GLU A 23 -11.86 12.32 -12.34
CA GLU A 23 -11.21 11.03 -12.05
C GLU A 23 -9.79 11.31 -11.56
N VAL A 24 -9.67 11.51 -10.24
CA VAL A 24 -8.40 11.49 -9.54
C VAL A 24 -7.67 10.22 -9.96
N MET A 25 -6.61 10.36 -10.77
CA MET A 25 -5.69 9.29 -11.13
C MET A 25 -5.06 8.73 -9.85
N LEU A 26 -5.76 7.80 -9.22
CA LEU A 26 -5.23 7.08 -8.08
C LEU A 26 -4.06 6.22 -8.58
N PRO A 27 -2.94 6.18 -7.84
CA PRO A 27 -1.88 5.25 -8.18
C PRO A 27 -2.45 3.83 -8.19
N PRO A 28 -1.95 2.94 -9.07
CA PRO A 28 -2.42 1.57 -9.12
C PRO A 28 -2.34 0.94 -7.73
N ILE A 29 -3.45 0.34 -7.28
CA ILE A 29 -3.51 -0.39 -6.00
C ILE A 29 -2.65 -1.65 -6.16
N THR A 30 -1.35 -1.51 -5.96
CA THR A 30 -0.45 -2.65 -5.90
C THR A 30 -0.71 -3.34 -4.57
N ARG A 31 -0.99 -4.65 -4.63
CA ARG A 31 -0.94 -5.50 -3.44
C ARG A 31 0.51 -5.48 -2.93
N LYS A 32 0.78 -4.66 -1.92
CA LYS A 32 2.02 -4.79 -1.14
C LYS A 32 2.08 -6.23 -0.66
N GLN A 33 3.21 -6.90 -0.89
CA GLN A 33 3.38 -8.25 -0.34
C GLN A 33 3.09 -8.18 1.17
N PRO A 34 2.26 -9.09 1.71
CA PRO A 34 2.08 -9.18 3.14
C PRO A 34 3.45 -9.22 3.78
N GLY A 35 3.73 -8.24 4.64
CA GLY A 35 4.93 -8.29 5.46
C GLY A 35 4.97 -9.61 6.21
N LYS A 36 6.16 -10.01 6.65
CA LYS A 36 6.33 -11.22 7.44
C LYS A 36 5.32 -11.23 8.60
N PRO A 37 4.35 -12.17 8.64
CA PRO A 37 3.24 -12.08 9.60
C PRO A 37 3.77 -12.03 11.03
N PRO A 38 3.37 -11.04 11.85
CA PRO A 38 3.75 -10.95 13.26
C PRO A 38 2.89 -11.95 14.04
N SER A 39 3.14 -13.24 13.84
CA SER A 39 2.52 -14.30 14.62
C SER A 39 3.35 -14.53 15.88
N ASN A 40 2.71 -14.47 17.05
CA ASN A 40 3.31 -14.85 18.34
C ASN A 40 3.83 -16.31 18.30
N ASN A 41 3.18 -17.18 17.51
CA ASN A 41 3.54 -18.58 17.34
C ASN A 41 4.52 -18.83 16.17
N ARG A 42 5.07 -17.78 15.57
CA ARG A 42 6.00 -17.94 14.45
C ARG A 42 7.33 -18.47 14.99
N LYS A 43 7.73 -19.65 14.52
CA LYS A 43 9.12 -20.13 14.71
C LYS A 43 10.09 -19.14 14.07
N LYS A 44 10.97 -18.59 14.91
CA LYS A 44 12.07 -17.71 14.51
C LYS A 44 12.99 -18.47 13.56
N GLY A 45 13.40 -17.84 12.45
CA GLY A 45 14.35 -18.49 11.53
C GLY A 45 15.71 -18.68 12.19
N PHE A 46 16.50 -19.67 11.76
CA PHE A 46 17.82 -19.98 12.32
C PHE A 46 18.73 -18.75 12.45
N ASN A 47 18.75 -17.88 11.43
CA ASN A 47 19.57 -16.67 11.43
C ASN A 47 18.94 -15.47 12.15
N GLU A 48 17.64 -15.49 12.40
CA GLU A 48 16.93 -14.33 12.98
C GLU A 48 17.33 -14.11 14.45
N GLY A 49 17.80 -15.15 15.14
CA GLY A 49 18.38 -15.09 16.49
C GLY A 49 19.88 -14.92 16.55
N LYS A 50 20.60 -15.20 15.45
CA LYS A 50 22.07 -15.14 15.44
C LYS A 50 22.62 -13.71 15.50
N TYR A 51 21.87 -12.73 15.02
CA TYR A 51 22.29 -11.33 15.01
C TYR A 51 21.56 -10.56 16.10
N ASN A 52 22.33 -9.95 17.00
CA ASN A 52 21.80 -8.93 17.89
C ASN A 52 21.34 -7.76 17.02
N ARG A 53 20.04 -7.47 17.01
CA ARG A 53 19.55 -6.22 16.41
C ARG A 53 20.27 -5.08 17.12
N SER A 54 20.99 -4.25 16.38
CA SER A 54 21.67 -3.09 16.96
C SER A 54 20.66 -2.30 17.78
N LYS A 55 20.99 -2.05 19.05
CA LYS A 55 20.14 -1.22 19.92
C LYS A 55 19.99 0.13 19.24
N VAL A 56 18.75 0.58 19.04
CA VAL A 56 18.49 1.90 18.48
C VAL A 56 18.94 2.93 19.51
N THR A 57 20.02 3.65 19.18
CA THR A 57 20.56 4.77 19.98
C THR A 57 20.35 6.08 19.23
N CYS A 58 19.85 7.10 19.92
CA CYS A 58 19.62 8.40 19.33
C CYS A 58 20.94 9.14 19.13
N SER A 59 21.25 9.51 17.88
CA SER A 59 22.47 10.28 17.58
C SER A 59 22.47 11.72 18.12
N LYS A 60 21.30 12.25 18.50
CA LYS A 60 21.16 13.61 19.05
C LYS A 60 21.34 13.67 20.56
N CYS A 61 20.82 12.69 21.30
CA CYS A 61 20.80 12.73 22.78
C CYS A 61 21.56 11.57 23.43
N GLY A 62 22.10 10.63 22.65
CA GLY A 62 22.87 9.47 23.12
C GLY A 62 22.07 8.36 23.78
N THR A 63 20.80 8.58 24.13
CA THR A 63 19.99 7.56 24.83
C THR A 63 19.45 6.48 23.88
N SER A 64 19.27 5.27 24.41
CA SER A 64 18.67 4.15 23.67
C SER A 64 17.13 4.27 23.58
N TRP A 65 16.50 3.40 22.76
CA TRP A 65 15.06 3.23 22.57
C TRP A 65 14.39 4.14 21.53
N HIS A 66 15.03 5.23 21.11
CA HIS A 66 14.49 6.11 20.07
C HIS A 66 15.57 6.59 19.09
N ASN A 67 15.15 7.11 17.95
CA ASN A 67 16.06 7.66 16.92
C ASN A 67 16.02 9.20 16.90
N LYS A 68 16.89 9.82 16.10
CA LYS A 68 16.98 11.29 15.95
C LYS A 68 15.63 11.94 15.60
N ARG A 69 14.79 11.25 14.80
CA ARG A 69 13.51 11.77 14.28
C ARG A 69 12.40 11.75 15.34
N THR A 70 12.46 10.81 16.27
CA THR A 70 11.49 10.65 17.36
C THR A 70 12.08 11.06 18.71
N CYS A 71 13.14 11.89 18.72
CA CYS A 71 13.84 12.23 19.94
C CYS A 71 13.01 13.19 20.80
N PRO A 72 12.56 12.80 22.01
CA PRO A 72 11.66 13.62 22.83
C PRO A 72 12.28 14.96 23.23
N LYS A 73 13.59 15.01 23.46
CA LYS A 73 14.31 16.26 23.79
C LYS A 73 14.23 17.34 22.69
N PHE A 74 13.99 16.94 21.45
CA PHE A 74 13.97 17.84 20.29
C PHE A 74 12.64 17.75 19.51
N ALA A 75 11.65 17.04 20.05
CA ALA A 75 10.33 16.91 19.45
C ALA A 75 9.45 18.15 19.70
N TYR A 76 9.80 18.96 20.71
CA TYR A 76 9.09 20.17 21.10
C TYR A 76 10.04 21.38 21.12
N GLN A 77 10.62 21.68 19.97
CA GLN A 77 11.34 22.93 19.75
C GLN A 77 10.70 23.60 18.55
N ASN A 78 9.59 24.29 18.80
CA ASN A 78 8.95 25.17 17.84
C ASN A 78 8.66 26.50 18.52
#